data_AF-A0A093LEJ3-F1
#
_entry.id   AF-A0A093LEJ3-F1
#
_cell.length_a   1.000
_cell.length_b   1.000
_cell.length_c   1.000
_cell.angle_alpha   90.00
_cell.angle_beta   90.00
_cell.angle_gamma   90.00
#
_symmetry.space_group_name_H-M   'P 1'
#
loop_
_entity.id
_entity.type
_entity.pdbx_description
1 polymer ?
#
loop_
_entity_poly.entity_id
_entity_poly.type
_entity_poly.pdbx_seq_one_letter_code
_entity_poly.pdbx_strand_id
1 'polypeptide(L)'
;GPFCEESGDPCASQPCLHGGICQYNRSGYICGCPAGFLGHSCEIDINECSSRPCQNRGTCIDLPNDVACICLPIFTGKFCERILNPCELFPCLNNATCVAQQQNYSCRCMPGFTGKNCEEVIDYCKLLSINCLNEGLCLNIIGGFTV
;
A
#
# COMPACT_ATOMS: atom_id res chain seq x y z
N GLY A 1 -39.94 38.86 37.15
CA GLY A 1 -40.31 39.06 35.74
C GLY A 1 -40.35 37.71 35.07
N PRO A 2 -41.08 37.53 33.95
CA PRO A 2 -41.21 36.22 33.33
C PRO A 2 -39.81 35.68 33.03
N PHE A 3 -39.61 34.44 33.46
CA PHE A 3 -38.35 33.73 33.39
C PHE A 3 -37.85 33.71 31.94
N CYS A 4 -36.56 33.96 31.77
CA CYS A 4 -35.87 34.15 30.50
C CYS A 4 -36.34 33.16 29.42
N GLU A 5 -37.07 33.64 28.41
CA GLU A 5 -37.10 33.00 27.09
C GLU A 5 -35.81 33.35 26.37
N GLU A 6 -34.66 33.00 26.94
CA GLU A 6 -33.47 32.85 26.12
C GLU A 6 -33.65 31.52 25.42
N SER A 7 -34.11 31.58 24.18
CA SER A 7 -33.89 30.52 23.20
C SER A 7 -32.39 30.34 23.05
N GLY A 8 -31.78 29.63 24.01
CA GLY A 8 -30.36 29.34 24.03
C GLY A 8 -30.02 28.59 22.76
N ASP A 9 -28.96 29.04 22.08
CA ASP A 9 -28.46 28.42 20.86
C ASP A 9 -28.26 26.91 21.09
N PRO A 10 -29.09 26.04 20.49
CA PRO A 10 -28.96 24.60 20.69
C PRO A 10 -27.66 24.04 20.10
N CYS A 11 -26.98 24.77 19.22
CA CYS A 11 -25.67 24.41 18.69
C CYS A 11 -24.52 24.66 19.67
N ALA A 12 -24.75 25.43 20.76
CA ALA A 12 -23.72 25.69 21.77
C ALA A 12 -23.22 24.41 22.48
N SER A 13 -24.06 23.37 22.53
CA SER A 13 -23.70 22.05 23.08
C SER A 13 -22.92 21.16 22.10
N GLN A 14 -22.67 21.62 20.87
CA GLN A 14 -22.02 20.87 19.79
C GLN A 14 -22.68 19.50 19.54
N PRO A 15 -23.99 19.46 19.23
CA PRO A 15 -24.74 18.21 19.12
C PRO A 15 -24.41 17.41 17.85
N CYS A 16 -23.75 18.01 16.85
CA CYS A 16 -23.37 17.35 15.60
C CYS A 16 -21.98 16.72 15.72
N LEU A 17 -21.92 15.40 15.60
CA LEU A 17 -20.70 14.61 15.70
C LEU A 17 -19.90 14.63 14.38
N HIS A 18 -18.67 14.10 14.43
CA HIS A 18 -17.78 13.91 13.28
C HIS A 18 -17.53 15.17 12.43
N GLY A 19 -17.62 16.36 13.03
CA GLY A 19 -17.43 17.63 12.34
C GLY A 19 -18.65 18.11 11.54
N GLY A 20 -19.84 17.56 11.83
CA GLY A 20 -21.10 18.01 11.23
C GLY A 20 -21.38 19.49 11.51
N ILE A 21 -22.00 20.15 10.53
CA ILE A 21 -22.32 21.58 10.60
C ILE A 21 -23.65 21.74 11.32
N CYS A 22 -23.65 22.37 12.50
CA CYS A 22 -24.87 22.65 13.24
C CYS A 22 -25.54 23.93 12.73
N GLN A 23 -26.83 23.84 12.45
CA GLN A 23 -27.70 24.98 12.16
C GLN A 23 -28.94 24.88 13.06
N TYR A 24 -29.44 25.99 13.59
CA TYR A 24 -30.63 25.96 14.44
C TYR A 24 -31.69 26.96 13.97
N ASN A 25 -32.95 26.63 14.27
CA ASN A 25 -34.10 27.49 14.03
C ASN A 25 -35.07 27.42 15.23
N ARG A 26 -36.26 28.02 15.11
CA ARG A 26 -37.25 28.06 16.19
C ARG A 26 -37.79 26.68 16.62
N SER A 27 -37.57 25.64 15.83
CA SER A 27 -38.04 24.28 16.07
C SER A 27 -36.94 23.35 16.63
N GLY A 28 -35.70 23.83 16.82
CA GLY A 28 -34.57 23.06 17.32
C GLY A 28 -33.31 23.23 16.47
N TYR A 29 -32.47 22.20 16.41
CA TYR A 29 -31.26 22.15 15.56
C TYR A 29 -31.38 21.10 14.44
N ILE A 30 -30.56 21.28 13.41
CA ILE A 30 -30.32 20.33 12.34
C ILE A 30 -28.82 20.21 12.10
N CYS A 31 -28.35 18.98 11.90
CA CYS A 31 -26.96 18.71 11.56
C CYS A 31 -26.83 18.45 10.06
N GLY A 32 -25.98 19.23 9.40
CA GLY A 32 -25.45 18.91 8.08
C GLY A 32 -24.30 17.93 8.22
N CYS A 33 -24.56 16.65 8.03
CA CYS A 33 -23.54 15.62 8.22
C CYS A 33 -22.47 15.64 7.13
N PRO A 34 -21.20 15.40 7.50
CA PRO A 34 -20.16 15.17 6.51
C PRO A 34 -20.47 13.89 5.74
N ALA A 35 -19.88 13.77 4.54
CA ALA A 35 -19.97 12.53 3.78
C ALA A 35 -19.44 11.36 4.62
N GLY A 36 -20.10 10.19 4.53
CA GLY A 36 -19.77 9.02 5.34
C GLY A 36 -20.59 8.91 6.64
N PHE A 37 -21.36 9.94 7.02
CA PHE A 37 -22.15 9.91 8.25
C PHE A 37 -23.62 10.26 8.01
N LEU A 38 -24.49 9.67 8.83
CA LEU A 38 -25.94 9.87 8.85
C LEU A 38 -26.44 9.97 10.30
N GLY A 39 -27.74 10.20 10.45
CA GLY A 39 -28.39 10.35 11.75
C GLY A 39 -28.72 11.80 12.07
N HIS A 40 -29.42 12.02 13.18
CA HIS A 40 -29.86 13.36 13.57
C HIS A 40 -28.68 14.23 14.03
N SER A 41 -27.69 13.59 14.64
CA SER A 41 -26.47 14.15 15.19
C SER A 41 -25.23 13.65 14.44
N CYS A 42 -25.37 13.05 13.25
CA CYS A 42 -24.26 12.45 12.48
C CYS A 42 -23.55 11.30 13.21
N GLU A 43 -24.30 10.58 14.04
CA GLU A 43 -23.85 9.49 14.91
C GLU A 43 -23.73 8.14 14.22
N ILE A 44 -24.35 7.99 13.05
CA ILE A 44 -24.38 6.74 12.28
C ILE A 44 -23.27 6.80 11.23
N ASP A 45 -22.28 5.92 11.36
CA ASP A 45 -21.29 5.69 10.32
C ASP A 45 -21.92 4.88 9.17
N ILE A 46 -21.73 5.33 7.93
CA ILE A 46 -22.17 4.59 6.74
C ILE A 46 -21.17 3.46 6.55
N ASN A 47 -21.65 2.23 6.42
CA ASN A 47 -20.75 1.11 6.13
C ASN A 47 -20.53 0.96 4.61
N GLU A 48 -19.48 1.57 4.07
CA GLU A 48 -19.08 1.46 2.66
C GLU A 48 -18.72 0.01 2.26
N CYS A 49 -18.28 -0.81 3.21
CA CYS A 49 -17.99 -2.23 2.99
C CYS A 49 -19.23 -3.09 2.68
N SER A 50 -20.45 -2.62 2.94
CA SER A 50 -21.70 -3.34 2.69
C SER A 50 -21.88 -3.74 1.22
N SER A 51 -21.32 -2.93 0.30
CA SER A 51 -21.33 -3.20 -1.14
C SER A 51 -20.33 -4.26 -1.59
N ARG A 52 -19.47 -4.74 -0.68
CA ARG A 52 -18.37 -5.68 -0.92
C ARG A 52 -17.43 -5.19 -2.06
N PRO A 53 -16.85 -3.99 -1.93
CA PRO A 53 -16.07 -3.38 -3.01
C PRO A 53 -14.73 -4.09 -3.28
N CYS A 54 -14.14 -4.74 -2.27
CA CYS A 54 -12.87 -5.45 -2.40
C CYS A 54 -13.03 -6.76 -3.17
N GLN A 55 -12.37 -6.86 -4.33
CA GLN A 55 -12.33 -8.04 -5.18
C GLN A 55 -11.33 -9.08 -4.67
N ASN A 56 -11.33 -10.25 -5.31
CA ASN A 56 -10.32 -11.29 -5.10
C ASN A 56 -10.12 -11.71 -3.63
N ARG A 57 -11.22 -11.70 -2.85
CA ARG A 57 -11.24 -12.03 -1.41
C ARG A 57 -10.38 -11.10 -0.55
N GLY A 58 -10.18 -9.85 -0.96
CA GLY A 58 -9.60 -8.82 -0.12
C GLY A 58 -10.46 -8.53 1.11
N THR A 59 -9.81 -8.15 2.22
CA THR A 59 -10.48 -7.72 3.44
C THR A 59 -10.84 -6.24 3.32
N CYS A 60 -12.12 -5.93 3.52
CA CYS A 60 -12.62 -4.56 3.46
C CYS A 60 -12.48 -3.87 4.82
N ILE A 61 -12.02 -2.62 4.81
CA ILE A 61 -11.95 -1.71 5.95
C ILE A 61 -12.84 -0.52 5.63
N ASP A 62 -13.82 -0.32 6.51
CA ASP A 62 -14.75 0.79 6.49
C ASP A 62 -14.04 2.09 6.84
N LEU A 63 -14.27 3.16 6.07
CA LEU A 63 -13.67 4.48 6.29
C LEU A 63 -14.71 5.55 5.94
N PRO A 64 -14.77 6.67 6.66
CA PRO A 64 -15.77 7.70 6.36
C PRO A 64 -15.72 8.19 4.91
N ASN A 65 -16.76 7.90 4.12
CA ASN A 65 -16.88 8.23 2.70
C ASN A 65 -15.76 7.66 1.81
N ASP A 66 -15.08 6.61 2.27
CA ASP A 66 -14.06 5.92 1.48
C ASP A 66 -14.01 4.44 1.86
N VAL A 67 -13.07 3.71 1.28
CA VAL A 67 -12.84 2.33 1.62
C VAL A 67 -11.38 1.97 1.41
N ALA A 68 -10.84 1.17 2.31
CA ALA A 68 -9.53 0.54 2.14
C ALA A 68 -9.69 -0.97 2.01
N CYS A 69 -8.99 -1.55 1.03
CA CYS A 69 -8.93 -2.99 0.84
C CYS A 69 -7.54 -3.52 1.19
N ILE A 70 -7.47 -4.48 2.11
CA ILE A 70 -6.28 -5.30 2.30
C ILE A 70 -6.32 -6.43 1.29
N CYS A 71 -5.40 -6.40 0.33
CA CYS A 71 -5.30 -7.41 -0.70
C CYS A 71 -4.54 -8.65 -0.23
N LEU A 72 -4.92 -9.82 -0.76
CA LEU A 72 -4.10 -11.01 -0.64
C LEU A 72 -2.77 -10.84 -1.43
N PRO A 73 -1.69 -11.57 -1.10
CA PRO A 73 -0.33 -11.29 -1.58
C PRO A 73 -0.12 -11.20 -3.10
N ILE A 74 -1.03 -11.75 -3.91
CA ILE A 74 -0.95 -11.75 -5.37
C ILE A 74 -1.86 -10.73 -6.05
N PHE A 75 -2.54 -9.87 -5.28
CA PHE A 75 -3.44 -8.85 -5.80
C PHE A 75 -3.02 -7.45 -5.36
N THR A 76 -3.36 -6.46 -6.17
CA THR A 76 -3.04 -5.04 -5.96
C THR A 76 -4.16 -4.17 -6.55
N GLY A 77 -4.07 -2.86 -6.37
CA GLY A 77 -5.11 -1.88 -6.73
C GLY A 77 -5.99 -1.49 -5.54
N LYS A 78 -6.77 -0.40 -5.68
CA LYS A 78 -7.61 0.14 -4.60
C LYS A 78 -8.64 -0.89 -4.12
N PHE A 79 -9.12 -1.73 -5.04
CA PHE A 79 -10.14 -2.74 -4.79
C PHE A 79 -9.62 -4.16 -4.99
N CYS A 80 -8.29 -4.36 -4.95
CA CYS A 80 -7.63 -5.64 -5.21
C CYS A 80 -7.99 -6.26 -6.57
N GLU A 81 -8.29 -5.43 -7.55
CA GLU A 81 -8.81 -5.81 -8.87
C GLU A 81 -7.72 -6.26 -9.84
N ARG A 82 -6.45 -5.98 -9.54
CA ARG A 82 -5.30 -6.33 -10.38
C ARG A 82 -4.51 -7.47 -9.76
N ILE A 83 -3.92 -8.32 -10.60
CA ILE A 83 -2.90 -9.27 -10.16
C ILE A 83 -1.58 -8.51 -10.01
N LEU A 84 -0.89 -8.71 -8.89
CA LEU A 84 0.42 -8.12 -8.62
C LEU A 84 1.44 -8.66 -9.63
N ASN A 85 2.10 -7.75 -10.34
CA ASN A 85 3.27 -8.11 -11.15
C ASN A 85 4.49 -8.21 -10.21
N PRO A 86 5.12 -9.39 -10.04
CA PRO A 86 6.23 -9.53 -9.09
C PRO A 86 7.45 -8.65 -9.43
N CYS A 87 7.59 -8.19 -10.67
CA CYS A 87 8.66 -7.27 -11.07
C CYS A 87 8.46 -5.83 -10.59
N GLU A 88 7.24 -5.42 -10.20
CA GLU A 88 6.98 -4.09 -9.61
C GLU A 88 7.59 -3.98 -8.20
N LEU A 89 7.99 -5.10 -7.59
CA LEU A 89 8.73 -5.13 -6.32
C LEU A 89 10.24 -4.96 -6.49
N PHE A 90 10.72 -4.76 -7.72
CA PHE A 90 12.14 -4.64 -8.05
C PHE A 90 13.02 -5.74 -7.43
N PRO A 91 12.68 -7.04 -7.61
CA PRO A 91 13.40 -8.12 -6.92
C PRO A 91 14.82 -8.35 -7.47
N CYS A 92 15.11 -7.92 -8.71
CA CYS A 92 16.39 -8.15 -9.37
C CYS A 92 17.39 -7.03 -9.06
N LEU A 93 18.56 -7.39 -8.52
CA LEU A 93 19.64 -6.49 -8.14
C LEU A 93 20.65 -6.30 -9.29
N ASN A 94 21.65 -5.44 -9.05
CA ASN A 94 22.79 -5.24 -9.96
C ASN A 94 22.39 -4.94 -11.41
N ASN A 95 21.35 -4.12 -11.57
CA ASN A 95 20.80 -3.68 -12.85
C ASN A 95 20.32 -4.83 -13.77
N ALA A 96 19.95 -5.96 -13.17
CA ALA A 96 19.40 -7.10 -13.89
C ALA A 96 17.97 -6.85 -14.39
N THR A 97 17.61 -7.48 -15.52
CA THR A 97 16.28 -7.36 -16.10
C THR A 97 15.32 -8.34 -15.45
N CYS A 98 14.25 -7.84 -14.82
CA CYS A 98 13.18 -8.69 -14.31
C CYS A 98 12.23 -9.14 -15.42
N VAL A 99 11.86 -10.43 -15.39
CA VAL A 99 10.87 -11.02 -16.30
C VAL A 99 9.78 -11.66 -15.45
N ALA A 100 8.57 -11.10 -15.54
CA ALA A 100 7.39 -11.62 -14.85
C ALA A 100 6.94 -12.94 -15.48
N GLN A 101 6.61 -13.92 -14.65
CA GLN A 101 6.15 -15.25 -15.05
C GLN A 101 4.92 -15.64 -14.22
N GLN A 102 3.71 -15.30 -14.70
CA GLN A 102 2.45 -15.53 -13.97
C GLN A 102 2.50 -15.03 -12.52
N GLN A 103 2.65 -15.93 -11.54
CA GLN A 103 2.74 -15.63 -10.09
C GLN A 103 4.18 -15.60 -9.56
N ASN A 104 5.18 -15.63 -10.43
CA ASN A 104 6.59 -15.65 -10.08
C ASN A 104 7.38 -14.69 -10.99
N TYR A 105 8.69 -14.61 -10.80
CA TYR A 105 9.61 -13.88 -11.66
C TYR A 105 10.90 -14.64 -11.89
N SER A 106 11.64 -14.19 -12.88
CA SER A 106 13.04 -14.56 -13.10
C SER A 106 13.87 -13.30 -13.34
N CYS A 107 15.10 -13.30 -12.87
CA CYS A 107 16.05 -12.22 -13.12
C CYS A 107 17.03 -12.66 -14.20
N ARG A 108 17.17 -11.84 -15.24
CA ARG A 108 18.22 -11.98 -16.24
C ARG A 108 19.42 -11.15 -15.79
N CYS A 109 20.37 -11.82 -15.15
CA CYS A 109 21.55 -11.17 -14.59
C CYS A 109 22.44 -10.54 -15.65
N MET A 110 23.04 -9.39 -15.30
CA MET A 110 24.13 -8.82 -16.06
C MET A 110 25.39 -9.73 -15.96
N PRO A 111 26.30 -9.68 -16.94
CA PRO A 111 27.55 -10.43 -16.86
C PRO A 111 28.30 -10.15 -15.55
N GLY A 112 28.78 -11.20 -14.89
CA GLY A 112 29.46 -11.10 -13.60
C GLY A 112 28.58 -11.30 -12.37
N PHE A 113 27.27 -11.46 -12.52
CA PHE A 113 26.34 -11.66 -11.40
C PHE A 113 25.56 -12.98 -11.51
N THR A 114 25.20 -13.54 -10.36
CA THR A 114 24.42 -14.79 -10.22
C THR A 114 23.53 -14.72 -8.97
N GLY A 115 22.79 -15.80 -8.68
CA GLY A 115 21.78 -15.87 -7.63
C GLY A 115 20.37 -15.69 -8.18
N LYS A 116 19.34 -15.93 -7.35
CA LYS A 116 17.94 -15.83 -7.77
C LYS A 116 17.58 -14.39 -8.19
N ASN A 117 18.19 -13.43 -7.51
CA ASN A 117 17.96 -12.01 -7.63
C ASN A 117 19.19 -11.28 -8.21
N CYS A 118 20.17 -12.01 -8.75
CA CYS A 118 21.43 -11.47 -9.23
C CYS A 118 22.23 -10.72 -8.14
N GLU A 119 22.13 -11.18 -6.89
CA GLU A 119 22.71 -10.59 -5.70
C GLU A 119 24.18 -10.96 -5.48
N GLU A 120 24.63 -12.06 -6.09
CA GLU A 120 25.98 -12.59 -5.91
C GLU A 120 26.88 -12.17 -7.07
N VAL A 121 28.13 -11.81 -6.77
CA VAL A 121 29.17 -11.60 -7.79
C VAL A 121 29.82 -12.95 -8.09
N ILE A 122 29.96 -13.28 -9.37
CA ILE A 122 30.63 -14.51 -9.80
C ILE A 122 32.11 -14.41 -9.46
N ASP A 123 32.64 -15.42 -8.77
CA ASP A 123 34.07 -15.59 -8.54
C ASP A 123 34.68 -16.42 -9.67
N TYR A 124 35.21 -15.74 -10.68
CA TYR A 124 35.76 -16.39 -11.87
C TYR A 124 37.06 -17.15 -11.60
N CYS A 125 37.84 -16.72 -10.60
CA CYS A 125 39.04 -17.44 -10.17
C CYS A 125 38.69 -18.84 -9.67
N LYS A 126 37.65 -18.93 -8.82
CA LYS A 126 37.14 -20.23 -8.33
C LYS A 126 36.40 -20.99 -9.42
N LEU A 127 35.51 -20.33 -10.15
CA LEU A 127 34.65 -20.96 -11.15
C LEU A 127 35.46 -21.67 -12.24
N LEU A 128 36.55 -21.04 -12.68
CA LEU A 128 37.43 -21.56 -13.73
C LEU A 128 38.66 -22.31 -13.16
N SER A 129 38.73 -22.47 -11.84
CA SER A 129 39.85 -23.15 -11.15
C SER A 129 41.23 -22.63 -11.60
N ILE A 130 41.38 -21.31 -11.60
CA ILE A 130 42.56 -20.64 -12.14
C ILE A 130 43.71 -20.74 -11.15
N ASN A 131 44.78 -21.40 -11.57
CA ASN A 131 46.02 -21.51 -10.81
C ASN A 131 47.10 -20.64 -11.48
N CYS A 132 47.62 -19.67 -10.74
CA CYS A 132 48.68 -18.79 -11.22
C CYS A 132 50.05 -19.37 -10.84
N LEU A 133 51.01 -19.32 -11.77
CA LEU A 133 52.40 -19.73 -11.54
C LEU A 133 53.23 -18.54 -11.03
N ASN A 134 54.44 -18.83 -10.52
CA ASN A 134 55.42 -17.81 -10.12
C ASN A 134 54.85 -16.74 -9.16
N GLU A 135 54.11 -17.18 -8.13
CA GLU A 135 53.49 -16.30 -7.12
C GLU A 135 52.42 -15.33 -7.67
N GLY A 136 51.94 -15.55 -8.91
CA GLY A 136 50.83 -14.78 -9.47
C GLY A 136 49.55 -14.90 -8.63
N LEU A 137 48.73 -13.86 -8.65
CA LEU A 137 47.48 -13.78 -7.90
C LEU A 137 46.31 -13.62 -8.87
N CYS A 138 45.36 -14.56 -8.83
CA CYS A 138 44.10 -14.37 -9.53
C CYS A 138 43.23 -13.36 -8.77
N LEU A 139 42.87 -12.26 -9.43
CA LEU A 139 41.96 -11.26 -8.90
C LEU A 139 40.61 -11.36 -9.62
N ASN A 140 39.55 -11.53 -8.84
CA ASN A 140 38.19 -11.53 -9.35
C ASN A 140 37.74 -10.11 -9.69
N ILE A 141 37.18 -9.91 -10.88
CA ILE A 141 36.60 -8.62 -11.31
C ILE A 141 35.18 -8.86 -11.84
N ILE A 142 34.36 -7.81 -11.87
CA ILE A 142 32.98 -7.95 -12.37
C ILE A 142 33.03 -8.35 -13.84
N GLY A 143 32.49 -9.53 -14.14
CA GLY A 143 32.46 -10.10 -15.50
C GLY A 143 33.73 -10.83 -15.92
N GLY A 144 34.72 -11.05 -15.05
CA GLY A 144 35.91 -11.83 -15.39
C GLY A 144 36.94 -11.97 -14.27
N PHE A 145 38.20 -12.17 -14.65
CA PHE A 145 39.34 -12.24 -13.73
C PHE A 145 40.58 -11.62 -14.38
N THR A 146 41.57 -11.28 -13.57
CA THR A 146 42.92 -10.90 -14.02
C THR A 146 43.97 -11.71 -13.23
N VAL A 147 45.16 -11.89 -13.83
CA VAL A 147 46.26 -12.74 -13.34
C VAL A 147 47.59 -12.02 -13.42
#